data_AF-A0A0M9G7A4-F1
#
_entry.id   AF-A0A0M9G7A4-F1
#
_cell.length_a   1.000
_cell.length_b   1.000
_cell.length_c   1.000
_cell.angle_alpha   90.00
_cell.angle_beta   90.00
_cell.angle_gamma   90.00
#
_symmetry.space_group_name_H-M   'P 1'
#
loop_
_entity.id
_entity.type
_entity.pdbx_description
1 polymer ?
#
loop_
_entity_poly.entity_id
_entity_poly.type
_entity_poly.pdbx_seq_one_letter_code
_entity_poly.pdbx_strand_id
1 'polypeptide(L)'
;MGGASSKERFERAATTGTLTVDDKRMRSWSRLMKGLVSLPKLRSMTVSGTRLDAPIPPSFVKLSLWSSLAYLDLSHNRLTCVCALGGVACLSKTHAKHAEDFIRQSSDAPAPSSADPLPLESLNLSGNVLHLLPPFLSRRFPRLRRLVCADNAQPLVIPFSLTHCLGVSASLEALDLRSNGLEKFTVAEDTVESPFEALRELLLDHNELGGTLTLGLKGDKAFPILPSLKRLSVEDQQGKQPLQAVDPTIFVHCPGLNSLSLRGNRNEEQIRAALGALDVYRRWQERNADIINKKIGAGGSAELMR
;
A
#
# COMPACT_ATOMS: atom_id res chain seq x y z
N MET A 1 3.75 -35.45 1.64
CA MET A 1 4.55 -35.20 2.87
C MET A 1 3.59 -34.77 3.97
N GLY A 2 3.59 -35.48 5.10
CA GLY A 2 2.60 -35.33 6.17
C GLY A 2 2.61 -33.92 6.77
N GLY A 3 1.47 -33.24 6.70
CA GLY A 3 1.31 -31.94 7.36
C GLY A 3 1.44 -32.13 8.86
N ALA A 4 2.37 -31.42 9.49
CA ALA A 4 2.48 -31.33 10.95
C ALA A 4 1.10 -31.05 11.54
N SER A 5 0.77 -31.72 12.65
CA SER A 5 -0.52 -31.51 13.29
C SER A 5 -0.68 -30.02 13.63
N SER A 6 -1.91 -29.50 13.63
CA SER A 6 -2.13 -28.07 13.92
C SER A 6 -1.45 -27.66 15.23
N LYS A 7 -1.40 -28.56 16.23
CA LYS A 7 -0.77 -28.35 17.52
C LYS A 7 0.76 -28.17 17.41
N GLU A 8 1.45 -29.07 16.70
CA GLU A 8 2.89 -28.99 16.47
C GLU A 8 3.32 -27.68 15.79
N ARG A 9 2.47 -27.14 14.90
CA ARG A 9 2.75 -25.85 14.25
C ARG A 9 2.75 -24.68 15.24
N PHE A 10 1.78 -24.63 16.15
CA PHE A 10 1.74 -23.59 17.18
C PHE A 10 2.88 -23.76 18.20
N GLU A 11 3.18 -24.99 18.62
CA GLU A 11 4.30 -25.26 19.52
C GLU A 11 5.64 -24.83 18.90
N ARG A 12 5.87 -25.16 17.62
CA ARG A 12 7.06 -24.71 16.89
C ARG A 12 7.13 -23.19 16.77
N ALA A 13 6.00 -22.54 16.47
CA ALA A 13 5.92 -21.09 16.38
C ALA A 13 6.23 -20.39 17.71
N ALA A 14 5.91 -21.03 18.86
CA ALA A 14 6.27 -20.51 20.18
C ALA A 14 7.79 -20.46 20.38
N THR A 15 8.53 -21.41 19.79
CA THR A 15 9.99 -21.46 19.85
C THR A 15 10.64 -20.56 18.77
N THR A 16 10.15 -20.61 17.54
CA THR A 16 10.79 -19.93 16.40
C THR A 16 10.34 -18.47 16.22
N GLY A 17 9.23 -18.07 16.84
CA GLY A 17 8.61 -16.77 16.62
C GLY A 17 8.02 -16.60 15.21
N THR A 18 7.89 -17.70 14.44
CA THR A 18 7.33 -17.68 13.07
C THR A 18 6.21 -18.70 12.95
N LEU A 19 5.05 -18.25 12.49
CA LEU A 19 3.87 -19.08 12.26
C LEU A 19 3.42 -18.99 10.81
N THR A 20 3.31 -20.14 10.15
CA THR A 20 2.66 -20.25 8.83
C THR A 20 1.42 -21.12 8.95
N VAL A 21 0.29 -20.59 8.48
CA VAL A 21 -1.01 -21.24 8.42
C VAL A 21 -1.50 -21.21 6.98
N ASP A 22 -1.55 -22.38 6.36
CA ASP A 22 -1.97 -22.65 4.98
C ASP A 22 -3.19 -23.59 4.92
N ASP A 23 -3.85 -23.79 6.06
CA ASP A 23 -4.97 -24.72 6.17
C ASP A 23 -6.21 -24.18 5.45
N LYS A 24 -6.52 -24.76 4.29
CA LYS A 24 -7.72 -24.43 3.49
C LYS A 24 -9.05 -24.65 4.24
N ARG A 25 -9.04 -25.39 5.35
CA ARG A 25 -10.21 -25.56 6.24
C ARG A 25 -10.34 -24.42 7.25
N MET A 26 -9.34 -23.56 7.41
CA MET A 26 -9.40 -22.39 8.27
C MET A 26 -10.31 -21.33 7.64
N ARG A 27 -11.52 -21.22 8.20
CA ARG A 27 -12.56 -20.25 7.79
C ARG A 27 -12.93 -19.25 8.89
N SER A 28 -12.45 -19.48 10.12
CA SER A 28 -12.92 -18.75 11.29
C SER A 28 -11.78 -18.11 12.06
N TRP A 29 -11.89 -16.81 12.29
CA TRP A 29 -11.01 -16.06 13.18
C TRP A 29 -10.97 -16.64 14.58
N SER A 30 -12.09 -17.11 15.13
CA SER A 30 -12.10 -17.66 16.50
C SER A 30 -11.22 -18.90 16.63
N ARG A 31 -11.22 -19.77 15.61
CA ARG A 31 -10.36 -20.96 15.56
C ARG A 31 -8.89 -20.59 15.46
N LEU A 32 -8.56 -19.60 14.63
CA LEU A 32 -7.20 -19.10 14.49
C LEU A 32 -6.72 -18.47 15.82
N MET A 33 -7.52 -17.59 16.41
CA MET A 33 -7.18 -16.87 17.64
C MET A 33 -6.91 -17.80 18.83
N LYS A 34 -7.61 -18.93 18.95
CA LYS A 34 -7.37 -19.92 20.03
C LYS A 34 -5.91 -20.36 20.10
N GLY A 35 -5.24 -20.55 18.96
CA GLY A 35 -3.81 -20.91 18.95
C GLY A 35 -2.90 -19.71 19.20
N LEU A 36 -3.27 -18.53 18.68
CA LEU A 36 -2.45 -17.31 18.76
C LEU A 36 -2.32 -16.74 20.17
N VAL A 37 -3.28 -16.99 21.07
CA VAL A 37 -3.20 -16.54 22.47
C VAL A 37 -1.94 -17.08 23.16
N SER A 38 -1.45 -18.25 22.75
CA SER A 38 -0.25 -18.87 23.31
C SER A 38 1.08 -18.34 22.73
N LEU A 39 1.04 -17.38 21.81
CA LEU A 39 2.20 -16.93 21.03
C LEU A 39 2.51 -15.43 21.22
N PRO A 40 2.78 -14.96 22.45
CA PRO A 40 3.01 -13.52 22.70
C PRO A 40 4.29 -12.97 22.05
N LYS A 41 5.25 -13.84 21.72
CA LYS A 41 6.56 -13.48 21.15
C LYS A 41 6.64 -13.66 19.62
N LEU A 42 5.49 -13.83 18.96
CA LEU A 42 5.44 -14.06 17.52
C LEU A 42 5.91 -12.84 16.75
N ARG A 43 6.96 -12.99 15.95
CA ARG A 43 7.54 -11.92 15.12
C ARG A 43 7.03 -11.93 13.70
N SER A 44 6.73 -13.12 13.17
CA SER A 44 6.27 -13.30 11.79
C SER A 44 5.06 -14.24 11.74
N MET A 45 4.01 -13.81 11.06
CA MET A 45 2.79 -14.57 10.90
C MET A 45 2.33 -14.53 9.44
N THR A 46 2.12 -15.71 8.86
CA THR A 46 1.55 -15.89 7.52
C THR A 46 0.29 -16.72 7.64
N VAL A 47 -0.85 -16.14 7.27
CA VAL A 47 -2.13 -16.82 7.11
C VAL A 47 -2.62 -16.53 5.72
N SER A 48 -2.11 -17.29 4.75
CA SER A 48 -2.37 -17.06 3.33
C SER A 48 -3.06 -18.25 2.68
N GLY A 49 -3.88 -18.00 1.67
CA GLY A 49 -4.58 -19.07 0.95
C GLY A 49 -5.66 -19.76 1.78
N THR A 50 -6.08 -19.18 2.91
CA THR A 50 -7.16 -19.71 3.73
C THR A 50 -8.50 -19.13 3.25
N ARG A 51 -9.62 -19.61 3.82
CA ARG A 51 -10.96 -19.19 3.40
C ARG A 51 -11.58 -18.23 4.42
N LEU A 52 -10.76 -17.40 5.07
CA LEU A 52 -11.23 -16.34 5.97
C LEU A 52 -11.99 -15.29 5.16
N ASP A 53 -13.31 -15.23 5.32
CA ASP A 53 -14.22 -14.34 4.58
C ASP A 53 -14.82 -13.23 5.47
N ALA A 54 -14.90 -13.48 6.78
CA ALA A 54 -15.33 -12.50 7.76
C ALA A 54 -14.31 -11.35 7.92
N PRO A 55 -14.77 -10.11 8.19
CA PRO A 55 -13.92 -9.01 8.60
C PRO A 55 -12.98 -9.36 9.75
N ILE A 56 -11.82 -8.70 9.83
CA ILE A 56 -10.92 -8.84 10.97
C ILE A 56 -11.66 -8.40 12.25
N PRO A 57 -11.83 -9.29 13.25
CA PRO A 57 -12.55 -8.92 14.47
C PRO A 57 -11.69 -8.01 15.35
N PRO A 58 -12.27 -7.03 16.06
CA PRO A 58 -11.51 -6.16 16.98
C PRO A 58 -10.76 -6.91 18.08
N SER A 59 -11.20 -8.12 18.45
CA SER A 59 -10.48 -8.97 19.40
C SER A 59 -9.15 -9.50 18.86
N PHE A 60 -9.00 -9.65 17.54
CA PHE A 60 -7.74 -10.07 16.92
C PHE A 60 -6.64 -9.04 17.16
N VAL A 61 -6.94 -7.75 17.04
CA VAL A 61 -5.97 -6.65 17.22
C VAL A 61 -5.65 -6.34 18.68
N LYS A 62 -6.31 -7.02 19.63
CA LYS A 62 -6.05 -6.96 21.08
C LYS A 62 -5.16 -8.10 21.58
N LEU A 63 -4.76 -9.04 20.71
CA LEU A 63 -3.90 -10.15 21.10
C LEU A 63 -2.50 -9.65 21.49
N SER A 64 -1.88 -10.31 22.47
CA SER A 64 -0.54 -9.95 22.98
C SER A 64 0.56 -10.05 21.92
N LEU A 65 0.40 -10.91 20.91
CA LEU A 65 1.35 -11.07 19.80
C LEU A 65 1.67 -9.75 19.08
N TRP A 66 0.71 -8.83 19.03
CA TRP A 66 0.90 -7.54 18.35
C TRP A 66 2.00 -6.69 18.97
N SER A 67 2.37 -6.94 20.23
CA SER A 67 3.51 -6.27 20.88
C SER A 67 4.88 -6.67 20.30
N SER A 68 4.96 -7.79 19.57
CA SER A 68 6.21 -8.30 18.99
C SER A 68 6.15 -8.59 17.49
N LEU A 69 4.96 -8.57 16.88
CA LEU A 69 4.75 -8.89 15.48
C LEU A 69 5.31 -7.80 14.56
N ALA A 70 6.30 -8.17 13.75
CA ALA A 70 6.94 -7.31 12.77
C ALA A 70 6.45 -7.59 11.34
N TYR A 71 6.04 -8.84 11.04
CA TYR A 71 5.57 -9.25 9.72
C TYR A 71 4.21 -9.93 9.82
N LEU A 72 3.25 -9.45 9.03
CA LEU A 72 1.92 -10.04 8.90
C LEU A 72 1.55 -10.20 7.42
N ASP A 73 1.28 -11.44 7.02
CA ASP A 73 0.73 -11.77 5.72
C ASP A 73 -0.65 -12.40 5.89
N LEU A 74 -1.68 -11.72 5.36
CA LEU A 74 -3.07 -12.16 5.28
C LEU A 74 -3.54 -12.28 3.83
N SER A 75 -2.61 -12.50 2.89
CA SER A 75 -2.90 -12.53 1.46
C SER A 75 -3.75 -13.74 1.04
N HIS A 76 -4.36 -13.66 -0.14
CA HIS A 76 -5.10 -14.76 -0.77
C HIS A 76 -6.17 -15.39 0.14
N ASN A 77 -6.86 -14.57 0.91
CA ASN A 77 -8.03 -14.98 1.68
C ASN A 77 -9.31 -14.45 0.99
N ARG A 78 -10.37 -14.22 1.75
CA ARG A 78 -11.62 -13.62 1.26
C ARG A 78 -12.02 -12.42 2.11
N LEU A 79 -11.03 -11.77 2.73
CA LEU A 79 -11.29 -10.69 3.66
C LEU A 79 -12.00 -9.56 2.94
N THR A 80 -13.09 -9.11 3.55
CA THR A 80 -13.95 -8.05 3.01
C THR A 80 -13.66 -6.69 3.63
N CYS A 81 -13.09 -6.69 4.83
CA CYS A 81 -12.78 -5.50 5.60
C CYS A 81 -11.64 -5.78 6.61
N VAL A 82 -10.70 -4.84 6.67
CA VAL A 82 -9.51 -4.89 7.54
C VAL A 82 -9.38 -3.65 8.42
N CYS A 83 -10.46 -2.86 8.56
CA CYS A 83 -10.45 -1.59 9.30
C CYS A 83 -10.02 -1.73 10.76
N ALA A 84 -10.23 -2.91 11.37
CA ALA A 84 -9.76 -3.21 12.71
C ALA A 84 -8.24 -3.06 12.88
N LEU A 85 -7.44 -3.27 11.81
CA LEU A 85 -6.00 -3.01 11.83
C LEU A 85 -5.68 -1.53 12.07
N GLY A 86 -6.56 -0.64 11.61
CA GLY A 86 -6.53 0.79 11.86
C GLY A 86 -7.06 1.23 13.22
N GLY A 87 -7.52 0.29 14.06
CA GLY A 87 -8.23 0.60 15.29
C GLY A 87 -9.70 1.03 15.09
N VAL A 88 -10.24 0.85 13.89
CA VAL A 88 -11.60 1.26 13.54
C VAL A 88 -12.53 0.04 13.50
N ALA A 89 -13.77 0.21 13.96
CA ALA A 89 -14.78 -0.83 13.82
C ALA A 89 -15.01 -1.17 12.33
N CYS A 90 -15.54 -2.37 12.05
CA CYS A 90 -15.76 -2.81 10.67
C CYS A 90 -16.69 -1.85 9.93
N LEU A 91 -16.17 -1.14 8.94
CA LEU A 91 -16.96 -0.33 8.01
C LEU A 91 -17.62 -1.31 7.02
N SER A 92 -18.95 -1.36 7.01
CA SER A 92 -19.73 -2.26 6.14
C SER A 92 -19.63 -1.84 4.67
N LYS A 93 -19.63 -2.83 3.76
CA LYS A 93 -19.70 -2.63 2.29
C LYS A 93 -20.89 -1.76 1.84
N THR A 94 -21.99 -1.75 2.60
CA THR A 94 -23.20 -1.00 2.25
C THR A 94 -23.06 0.51 2.44
N HIS A 95 -21.95 0.97 3.02
CA HIS A 95 -21.77 2.37 3.38
C HIS A 95 -20.34 2.86 3.11
N ALA A 96 -19.83 2.71 1.89
CA ALA A 96 -18.59 3.39 1.47
C ALA A 96 -18.64 4.90 1.82
N LYS A 97 -19.81 5.53 1.68
CA LYS A 97 -20.08 6.89 2.17
C LYS A 97 -19.87 7.06 3.68
N HIS A 98 -20.34 6.13 4.52
CA HIS A 98 -20.05 6.21 5.96
C HIS A 98 -18.57 5.99 6.28
N ALA A 99 -17.85 5.21 5.47
CA ALA A 99 -16.40 5.07 5.62
C ALA A 99 -15.69 6.40 5.30
N GLU A 100 -16.09 7.08 4.23
CA GLU A 100 -15.63 8.43 3.88
C GLU A 100 -15.96 9.44 4.98
N ASP A 101 -17.21 9.49 5.44
CA ASP A 101 -17.64 10.41 6.49
C ASP A 101 -16.88 10.16 7.81
N PHE A 102 -16.67 8.89 8.15
CA PHE A 102 -15.89 8.53 9.34
C PHE A 102 -14.42 8.93 9.21
N ILE A 103 -13.79 8.66 8.06
CA ILE A 103 -12.39 9.05 7.79
C ILE A 103 -12.27 10.57 7.86
N ARG A 104 -13.22 11.31 7.28
CA ARG A 104 -13.27 12.78 7.32
C ARG A 104 -13.42 13.32 8.75
N GLN A 105 -14.27 12.71 9.57
CA GLN A 105 -14.45 13.13 10.97
C GLN A 105 -13.25 12.76 11.85
N SER A 106 -12.53 11.70 11.50
CA SER A 106 -11.45 11.13 12.33
C SER A 106 -10.05 11.59 11.90
N SER A 107 -9.90 12.20 10.72
CA SER A 107 -8.63 12.80 10.27
C SER A 107 -8.20 13.95 11.19
N ASP A 108 -9.16 14.73 11.69
CA ASP A 108 -8.94 15.85 12.61
C ASP A 108 -8.90 15.45 14.10
N ALA A 109 -9.27 14.21 14.42
CA ALA A 109 -9.24 13.74 15.79
C ALA A 109 -7.78 13.54 16.25
N PRO A 110 -7.37 14.12 17.40
CA PRO A 110 -6.04 13.88 17.97
C PRO A 110 -5.86 12.37 18.18
N ALA A 111 -4.67 11.86 17.85
CA ALA A 111 -4.36 10.44 18.03
C ALA A 111 -4.72 10.02 19.47
N PRO A 112 -5.50 8.95 19.68
CA PRO A 112 -5.84 8.51 21.02
C PRO A 112 -4.55 8.19 21.78
N SER A 113 -4.26 8.98 22.81
CA SER A 113 -3.02 9.01 23.59
C SER A 113 -2.76 7.76 24.44
N SER A 114 -3.48 6.65 24.20
CA SER A 114 -3.56 5.52 25.13
C SER A 114 -3.24 4.15 24.54
N ALA A 115 -2.90 4.04 23.25
CA ALA A 115 -2.45 2.78 22.67
C ALA A 115 -1.00 2.88 22.25
N ASP A 116 -0.14 2.10 22.92
CA ASP A 116 1.28 2.00 22.53
C ASP A 116 1.41 1.65 21.05
N PRO A 117 2.29 2.36 20.30
CA PRO A 117 2.52 2.08 18.89
C PRO A 117 3.03 0.66 18.71
N LEU A 118 2.51 -0.05 17.69
CA LEU A 118 2.90 -1.42 17.42
C LEU A 118 4.11 -1.49 16.47
N PRO A 119 4.95 -2.53 16.60
CA PRO A 119 6.21 -2.65 15.86
C PRO A 119 6.04 -3.25 14.45
N LEU A 120 4.83 -3.33 13.89
CA LEU A 120 4.64 -3.95 12.57
C LEU A 120 5.40 -3.17 11.50
N GLU A 121 6.22 -3.88 10.72
CA GLU A 121 7.07 -3.32 9.68
C GLU A 121 6.62 -3.71 8.27
N SER A 122 5.94 -4.85 8.11
CA SER A 122 5.47 -5.34 6.83
C SER A 122 4.08 -5.95 6.92
N LEU A 123 3.19 -5.50 6.05
CA LEU A 123 1.80 -5.96 5.96
C LEU A 123 1.47 -6.35 4.52
N ASN A 124 1.02 -7.57 4.31
CA ASN A 124 0.51 -8.06 3.03
C ASN A 124 -0.97 -8.43 3.14
N LEU A 125 -1.79 -7.79 2.31
CA LEU A 125 -3.25 -7.92 2.23
C LEU A 125 -3.72 -8.33 0.82
N SER A 126 -2.81 -8.72 -0.06
CA SER A 126 -3.10 -8.95 -1.48
C SER A 126 -4.05 -10.12 -1.70
N GLY A 127 -4.76 -10.18 -2.83
CA GLY A 127 -5.59 -11.34 -3.17
C GLY A 127 -6.82 -11.51 -2.27
N ASN A 128 -7.37 -10.43 -1.72
CA ASN A 128 -8.57 -10.43 -0.89
C ASN A 128 -9.77 -9.83 -1.64
N VAL A 129 -10.85 -9.48 -0.92
CA VAL A 129 -12.07 -8.86 -1.46
C VAL A 129 -12.25 -7.48 -0.81
N LEU A 130 -11.13 -6.77 -0.62
CA LEU A 130 -11.10 -5.48 0.05
C LEU A 130 -11.63 -4.39 -0.88
N HIS A 131 -12.43 -3.50 -0.30
CA HIS A 131 -12.97 -2.32 -0.99
C HIS A 131 -12.37 -1.01 -0.45
N LEU A 132 -11.66 -1.07 0.67
CA LEU A 132 -11.03 0.07 1.35
C LEU A 132 -9.69 -0.39 1.97
N LEU A 133 -8.70 0.49 1.95
CA LEU A 133 -7.49 0.32 2.76
C LEU A 133 -7.83 0.44 4.26
N PRO A 134 -7.09 -0.25 5.15
CA PRO A 134 -7.24 -0.02 6.59
C PRO A 134 -6.92 1.45 6.92
N PRO A 135 -7.86 2.22 7.50
CA PRO A 135 -7.63 3.62 7.81
C PRO A 135 -6.64 3.78 8.97
N PHE A 136 -5.93 4.91 9.05
CA PHE A 136 -5.05 5.26 10.17
C PHE A 136 -3.94 4.24 10.49
N LEU A 137 -3.52 3.41 9.52
CA LEU A 137 -2.42 2.46 9.71
C LEU A 137 -1.17 3.14 10.25
N SER A 138 -0.82 4.34 9.76
CA SER A 138 0.40 5.04 10.16
C SER A 138 0.38 5.46 11.63
N ARG A 139 -0.81 5.70 12.21
CA ARG A 139 -0.96 5.98 13.66
C ARG A 139 -0.76 4.71 14.49
N ARG A 140 -1.27 3.57 14.03
CA ARG A 140 -1.19 2.29 14.77
C ARG A 140 0.16 1.60 14.62
N PHE A 141 0.75 1.68 13.43
CA PHE A 141 1.98 1.02 13.01
C PHE A 141 2.96 2.08 12.45
N PRO A 142 3.50 2.97 13.27
CA PRO A 142 4.40 4.04 12.82
C PRO A 142 5.73 3.51 12.25
N ARG A 143 6.02 2.21 12.41
CA ARG A 143 7.19 1.54 11.84
C ARG A 143 6.88 0.78 10.55
N LEU A 144 5.68 0.88 9.99
CA LEU A 144 5.30 0.15 8.79
C LEU A 144 6.09 0.64 7.57
N ARG A 145 7.00 -0.21 7.09
CA ARG A 145 7.87 0.06 5.93
C ARG A 145 7.30 -0.45 4.63
N ARG A 146 6.53 -1.54 4.67
CA ARG A 146 5.98 -2.19 3.47
C ARG A 146 4.50 -2.46 3.63
N LEU A 147 3.71 -1.94 2.70
CA LEU A 147 2.30 -2.26 2.55
C LEU A 147 2.07 -2.83 1.14
N VAL A 148 1.68 -4.10 1.08
CA VAL A 148 1.29 -4.77 -0.16
C VAL A 148 -0.20 -5.05 -0.10
N CYS A 149 -0.96 -4.49 -1.02
CA CYS A 149 -2.40 -4.68 -1.13
C CYS A 149 -2.75 -4.77 -2.61
N ALA A 150 -2.24 -5.79 -3.30
CA ALA A 150 -2.47 -6.00 -4.73
C ALA A 150 -3.58 -7.03 -5.00
N ASP A 151 -4.08 -7.08 -6.23
CA ASP A 151 -4.97 -8.14 -6.72
C ASP A 151 -6.25 -8.34 -5.87
N ASN A 152 -6.90 -7.26 -5.43
CA ASN A 152 -8.17 -7.39 -4.73
C ASN A 152 -9.34 -7.52 -5.71
N ALA A 153 -10.27 -8.43 -5.39
CA ALA A 153 -11.41 -8.76 -6.25
C ALA A 153 -12.51 -7.69 -6.30
N GLN A 154 -12.36 -6.57 -5.60
CA GLN A 154 -13.26 -5.43 -5.66
C GLN A 154 -12.44 -4.18 -5.99
N PRO A 155 -13.03 -3.24 -6.74
CA PRO A 155 -12.43 -1.92 -6.91
C PRO A 155 -12.15 -1.30 -5.53
N LEU A 156 -10.89 -0.97 -5.29
CA LEU A 156 -10.44 -0.32 -4.07
C LEU A 156 -10.80 1.16 -4.14
N VAL A 157 -11.41 1.67 -3.08
CA VAL A 157 -11.63 3.10 -2.92
C VAL A 157 -10.56 3.64 -1.97
N ILE A 158 -9.87 4.71 -2.40
CA ILE A 158 -8.98 5.50 -1.53
C ILE A 158 -9.66 6.86 -1.36
N PRO A 159 -10.40 7.07 -0.27
CA PRO A 159 -11.19 8.28 -0.10
C PRO A 159 -10.29 9.48 0.15
N PHE A 160 -10.58 10.59 -0.54
CA PHE A 160 -9.82 11.85 -0.50
C PHE A 160 -8.40 11.71 -1.05
N SER A 161 -7.48 11.20 -0.24
CA SER A 161 -6.07 11.00 -0.56
C SER A 161 -5.47 9.91 0.33
N LEU A 162 -4.33 9.36 -0.09
CA LEU A 162 -3.60 8.36 0.67
C LEU A 162 -3.25 8.85 2.08
N THR A 163 -2.89 10.13 2.26
CA THR A 163 -2.62 10.72 3.58
C THR A 163 -3.84 10.74 4.48
N HIS A 164 -5.03 11.06 3.97
CA HIS A 164 -6.25 11.05 4.77
C HIS A 164 -6.64 9.63 5.16
N CYS A 165 -6.48 8.68 4.25
CA CYS A 165 -6.83 7.28 4.51
C CYS A 165 -5.84 6.63 5.49
N LEU A 166 -4.55 6.57 5.17
CA LEU A 166 -3.54 5.85 5.97
C LEU A 166 -2.98 6.68 7.14
N GLY A 167 -2.97 8.00 7.00
CA GLY A 167 -2.17 8.91 7.83
C GLY A 167 -0.75 9.12 7.27
N VAL A 168 -0.13 10.22 7.66
CA VAL A 168 1.28 10.55 7.38
C VAL A 168 2.20 9.48 7.98
N SER A 169 3.19 9.02 7.21
CA SER A 169 4.16 8.01 7.66
C SER A 169 5.58 8.38 7.28
N ALA A 170 6.45 8.52 8.28
CA ALA A 170 7.88 8.72 8.07
C ALA A 170 8.64 7.43 7.71
N SER A 171 8.01 6.25 7.84
CA SER A 171 8.69 4.95 7.69
C SER A 171 8.27 4.14 6.47
N LEU A 172 7.14 4.47 5.83
CA LEU A 172 6.63 3.71 4.68
C LEU A 172 7.57 3.87 3.49
N GLU A 173 8.18 2.77 3.05
CA GLU A 173 9.17 2.71 1.97
C GLU A 173 8.61 2.14 0.66
N ALA A 174 7.67 1.19 0.75
CA ALA A 174 7.10 0.52 -0.40
C ALA A 174 5.58 0.37 -0.26
N LEU A 175 4.86 0.84 -1.28
CA LEU A 175 3.42 0.72 -1.40
C LEU A 175 3.06 0.07 -2.74
N ASP A 176 2.45 -1.10 -2.65
CA ASP A 176 1.98 -1.86 -3.81
C ASP A 176 0.45 -1.94 -3.82
N LEU A 177 -0.16 -1.26 -4.79
CA LEU A 177 -1.61 -1.18 -5.01
C LEU A 177 -1.98 -1.65 -6.42
N ARG A 178 -1.22 -2.57 -7.00
CA ARG A 178 -1.50 -3.12 -8.33
C ARG A 178 -2.82 -3.88 -8.38
N SER A 179 -3.46 -3.90 -9.54
CA SER A 179 -4.65 -4.73 -9.79
C SER A 179 -5.79 -4.51 -8.78
N ASN A 180 -6.14 -3.25 -8.51
CA ASN A 180 -7.20 -2.89 -7.56
C ASN A 180 -8.34 -2.08 -8.19
N GLY A 181 -8.38 -1.93 -9.51
CA GLY A 181 -9.42 -1.16 -10.19
C GLY A 181 -9.47 0.32 -9.77
N LEU A 182 -8.32 0.92 -9.41
CA LEU A 182 -8.26 2.32 -9.04
C LEU A 182 -8.55 3.21 -10.26
N GLU A 183 -9.65 3.96 -10.24
CA GLU A 183 -9.96 4.95 -11.28
C GLU A 183 -9.21 6.27 -11.08
N LYS A 184 -8.88 6.60 -9.83
CA LYS A 184 -8.15 7.81 -9.42
C LYS A 184 -7.21 7.49 -8.26
N PHE A 185 -6.09 8.20 -8.19
CA PHE A 185 -5.14 8.08 -7.10
C PHE A 185 -4.53 9.44 -6.77
N THR A 186 -4.53 9.81 -5.50
CA THR A 186 -3.94 11.06 -4.99
C THR A 186 -3.17 10.72 -3.71
N VAL A 187 -1.95 11.25 -3.59
CA VAL A 187 -1.11 10.98 -2.43
C VAL A 187 -1.52 11.86 -1.26
N ALA A 188 -1.65 13.16 -1.50
CA ALA A 188 -1.96 14.12 -0.46
C ALA A 188 -2.78 15.29 -1.00
N GLU A 189 -3.44 16.01 -0.09
CA GLU A 189 -4.01 17.32 -0.33
C GLU A 189 -3.04 18.42 0.14
N ASP A 190 -3.32 19.67 -0.21
CA ASP A 190 -2.37 20.79 -0.23
C ASP A 190 -1.78 21.23 1.11
N THR A 191 -2.11 20.59 2.21
CA THR A 191 -1.75 21.04 3.57
C THR A 191 -0.59 20.28 4.21
N VAL A 192 -0.18 19.14 3.66
CA VAL A 192 0.80 18.26 4.32
C VAL A 192 2.18 18.33 3.64
N GLU A 193 3.20 18.71 4.41
CA GLU A 193 4.60 18.66 4.00
C GLU A 193 5.14 17.22 4.10
N SER A 194 5.77 16.73 3.04
CA SER A 194 6.45 15.42 2.98
C SER A 194 5.71 14.26 3.68
N PRO A 195 4.46 13.94 3.28
CA PRO A 195 3.61 12.97 3.97
C PRO A 195 4.16 11.55 4.07
N PHE A 196 5.05 11.18 3.13
CA PHE A 196 5.68 9.87 3.06
C PHE A 196 7.17 10.02 2.77
N GLU A 197 7.92 10.58 3.72
CA GLU A 197 9.34 10.96 3.55
C GLU A 197 10.23 9.81 3.09
N ALA A 198 9.97 8.58 3.56
CA ALA A 198 10.75 7.39 3.24
C ALA A 198 10.27 6.64 1.99
N LEU A 199 9.16 7.03 1.36
CA LEU A 199 8.55 6.27 0.28
C LEU A 199 9.47 6.23 -0.94
N ARG A 200 9.88 5.04 -1.36
CA ARG A 200 10.81 4.77 -2.46
C ARG A 200 10.13 4.12 -3.64
N GLU A 201 9.10 3.33 -3.40
CA GLU A 201 8.43 2.53 -4.42
C GLU A 201 6.92 2.65 -4.30
N LEU A 202 6.30 3.07 -5.40
CA LEU A 202 4.86 3.18 -5.55
C LEU A 202 4.45 2.42 -6.82
N LEU A 203 3.73 1.31 -6.65
CA LEU A 203 3.28 0.45 -7.74
C LEU A 203 1.76 0.57 -7.90
N LEU A 204 1.32 1.04 -9.07
CA LEU A 204 -0.07 1.31 -9.45
C LEU A 204 -0.46 0.58 -10.74
N ASP A 205 0.32 -0.40 -11.17
CA ASP A 205 0.09 -1.17 -12.39
C ASP A 205 -1.28 -1.86 -12.40
N HIS A 206 -1.81 -2.13 -13.59
CA HIS A 206 -3.04 -2.90 -13.79
C HIS A 206 -4.26 -2.30 -13.06
N ASN A 207 -4.35 -0.97 -13.00
CA ASN A 207 -5.50 -0.26 -12.46
C ASN A 207 -6.36 0.34 -13.59
N GLU A 208 -7.33 1.18 -13.23
CA GLU A 208 -8.24 1.84 -14.17
C GLU A 208 -7.93 3.35 -14.29
N LEU A 209 -6.67 3.75 -14.06
CA LEU A 209 -6.26 5.15 -14.09
C LEU A 209 -6.33 5.68 -15.53
N GLY A 210 -7.10 6.76 -15.72
CA GLY A 210 -7.32 7.39 -17.03
C GLY A 210 -7.06 8.89 -17.03
N GLY A 211 -7.01 9.49 -18.22
CA GLY A 211 -6.77 10.92 -18.37
C GLY A 211 -5.34 11.31 -17.99
N THR A 212 -5.17 12.25 -17.06
CA THR A 212 -3.83 12.67 -16.60
C THR A 212 -3.48 11.98 -15.29
N LEU A 213 -2.36 11.25 -15.28
CA LEU A 213 -1.77 10.75 -14.04
C LEU A 213 -1.29 11.94 -13.21
N THR A 214 -1.95 12.19 -12.09
CA THR A 214 -1.52 13.15 -11.07
C THR A 214 -1.39 12.43 -9.73
N LEU A 215 -0.46 12.90 -8.89
CA LEU A 215 -0.36 12.44 -7.50
C LEU A 215 -1.07 13.41 -6.53
N GLY A 216 -1.88 14.34 -7.05
CA GLY A 216 -2.55 15.39 -6.27
C GLY A 216 -1.58 16.50 -5.81
N LEU A 217 -0.51 16.71 -6.57
CA LEU A 217 0.56 17.65 -6.20
C LEU A 217 0.32 18.98 -6.94
N LYS A 218 0.26 20.09 -6.21
CA LYS A 218 0.19 21.42 -6.82
C LYS A 218 1.58 22.02 -7.03
N GLY A 219 1.80 22.57 -8.22
CA GLY A 219 3.09 23.12 -8.65
C GLY A 219 3.49 24.46 -8.03
N ASP A 220 2.65 25.06 -7.18
CA ASP A 220 2.94 26.30 -6.45
C ASP A 220 3.79 26.07 -5.19
N LYS A 221 3.95 24.81 -4.75
CA LYS A 221 4.71 24.47 -3.55
C LYS A 221 6.22 24.46 -3.79
N ALA A 222 6.95 25.11 -2.90
CA ALA A 222 8.40 25.26 -2.98
C ALA A 222 9.23 24.03 -2.51
N PHE A 223 8.58 22.98 -1.99
CA PHE A 223 9.25 21.82 -1.39
C PHE A 223 8.86 20.48 -2.06
N PRO A 224 9.77 19.47 -2.04
CA PRO A 224 9.44 18.14 -2.51
C PRO A 224 8.40 17.47 -1.60
N ILE A 225 7.38 16.85 -2.17
CA ILE A 225 6.32 16.15 -1.43
C ILE A 225 6.69 14.68 -1.20
N LEU A 226 7.39 14.07 -2.17
CA LEU A 226 7.87 12.68 -2.08
C LEU A 226 9.38 12.66 -2.37
N PRO A 227 10.21 13.16 -1.44
CA PRO A 227 11.64 13.39 -1.69
C PRO A 227 12.41 12.10 -2.00
N SER A 228 12.00 10.97 -1.40
CA SER A 228 12.68 9.67 -1.54
C SER A 228 12.15 8.78 -2.65
N LEU A 229 11.10 9.19 -3.38
CA LEU A 229 10.44 8.31 -4.36
C LEU A 229 11.41 8.02 -5.50
N LYS A 230 11.72 6.74 -5.73
CA LYS A 230 12.67 6.28 -6.75
C LYS A 230 11.95 5.62 -7.92
N ARG A 231 10.92 4.84 -7.63
CA ARG A 231 10.14 4.09 -8.62
C ARG A 231 8.66 4.43 -8.50
N LEU A 232 8.09 4.85 -9.61
CA LEU A 232 6.65 4.95 -9.84
C LEU A 232 6.31 4.04 -11.02
N SER A 233 5.43 3.07 -10.82
CA SER A 233 4.99 2.15 -11.87
C SER A 233 3.50 2.30 -12.10
N VAL A 234 3.11 2.56 -13.35
CA VAL A 234 1.72 2.76 -13.79
C VAL A 234 1.50 2.01 -15.10
N GLU A 235 1.87 0.75 -15.13
CA GLU A 235 1.79 -0.12 -16.31
C GLU A 235 0.37 -0.60 -16.57
N ASP A 236 0.07 -0.95 -17.82
CA ASP A 236 -1.11 -1.73 -18.23
C ASP A 236 -2.44 -1.22 -17.63
N GLN A 237 -2.72 0.09 -17.73
CA GLN A 237 -3.99 0.63 -17.23
C GLN A 237 -5.16 0.23 -18.16
N GLN A 238 -6.23 -0.30 -17.57
CA GLN A 238 -7.38 -0.88 -18.28
C GLN A 238 -8.70 -0.10 -18.08
N GLY A 239 -8.61 1.15 -17.63
CA GLY A 239 -9.77 2.00 -17.38
C GLY A 239 -10.55 2.34 -18.65
N LYS A 240 -11.80 2.79 -18.47
CA LYS A 240 -12.68 3.23 -19.57
C LYS A 240 -12.05 4.36 -20.40
N GLN A 241 -11.39 5.29 -19.72
CA GLN A 241 -10.57 6.31 -20.35
C GLN A 241 -9.12 5.86 -20.33
N PRO A 242 -8.41 5.87 -21.46
CA PRO A 242 -6.99 5.52 -21.45
C PRO A 242 -6.21 6.60 -20.70
N LEU A 243 -5.05 6.22 -20.17
CA LEU A 243 -4.07 7.19 -19.71
C LEU A 243 -3.59 8.03 -20.90
N GLN A 244 -3.61 9.35 -20.77
CA GLN A 244 -3.33 10.31 -21.85
C GLN A 244 -2.12 11.20 -21.56
N ALA A 245 -1.87 11.52 -20.30
CA ALA A 245 -0.79 12.41 -19.91
C ALA A 245 -0.26 12.07 -18.51
N VAL A 246 0.91 12.60 -18.18
CA VAL A 246 1.50 12.58 -16.83
C VAL A 246 1.69 14.02 -16.39
N ASP A 247 1.22 14.34 -15.19
CA ASP A 247 1.32 15.66 -14.60
C ASP A 247 2.80 16.04 -14.38
N PRO A 248 3.29 17.15 -14.97
CA PRO A 248 4.70 17.54 -14.86
C PRO A 248 5.15 17.85 -13.42
N THR A 249 4.21 18.16 -12.52
CA THR A 249 4.48 18.42 -11.10
C THR A 249 5.15 17.22 -10.41
N ILE A 250 4.94 15.99 -10.91
CA ILE A 250 5.60 14.78 -10.40
C ILE A 250 7.13 14.94 -10.44
N PHE A 251 7.70 15.51 -11.50
CA PHE A 251 9.15 15.68 -11.65
C PHE A 251 9.73 16.84 -10.82
N VAL A 252 8.86 17.71 -10.31
CA VAL A 252 9.22 18.79 -9.37
C VAL A 252 9.22 18.24 -7.94
N HIS A 253 8.15 17.55 -7.56
CA HIS A 253 7.94 17.12 -6.18
C HIS A 253 8.49 15.73 -5.84
N CYS A 254 8.96 14.98 -6.84
CA CYS A 254 9.65 13.69 -6.68
C CYS A 254 11.08 13.78 -7.25
N PRO A 255 11.98 14.60 -6.65
CA PRO A 255 13.30 14.84 -7.22
C PRO A 255 14.19 13.58 -7.30
N GLY A 256 13.96 12.60 -6.41
CA GLY A 256 14.68 11.32 -6.41
C GLY A 256 14.17 10.27 -7.41
N LEU A 257 13.12 10.59 -8.17
CA LEU A 257 12.51 9.66 -9.11
C LEU A 257 13.54 9.30 -10.16
N ASN A 258 13.72 8.00 -10.42
CA ASN A 258 14.67 7.49 -11.42
C ASN A 258 14.08 6.35 -12.27
N SER A 259 12.81 6.05 -12.08
CA SER A 259 12.06 5.04 -12.82
C SER A 259 10.59 5.45 -12.81
N LEU A 260 10.06 5.76 -13.99
CA LEU A 260 8.63 5.92 -14.23
C LEU A 260 8.28 4.90 -15.29
N SER A 261 7.54 3.85 -14.95
CA SER A 261 7.08 2.89 -15.97
C SER A 261 5.68 3.21 -16.42
N LEU A 262 5.49 3.28 -17.74
CA LEU A 262 4.21 3.50 -18.42
C LEU A 262 3.92 2.37 -19.41
N ARG A 263 4.63 1.24 -19.27
CA ARG A 263 4.59 0.14 -20.22
C ARG A 263 3.17 -0.39 -20.41
N GLY A 264 2.83 -0.74 -21.64
CA GLY A 264 1.57 -1.41 -21.96
C GLY A 264 0.33 -0.50 -21.93
N ASN A 265 0.52 0.80 -21.65
CA ASN A 265 -0.54 1.79 -21.84
C ASN A 265 -0.75 2.09 -23.32
N ARG A 266 -2.02 2.24 -23.72
CA ARG A 266 -2.40 2.48 -25.13
C ARG A 266 -1.73 3.72 -25.74
N ASN A 267 -1.54 4.78 -24.95
CA ASN A 267 -0.96 6.04 -25.41
C ASN A 267 0.50 6.22 -24.95
N GLU A 268 1.21 5.12 -24.64
CA GLU A 268 2.56 5.18 -24.07
C GLU A 268 3.50 6.07 -24.90
N GLU A 269 3.56 5.88 -26.21
CA GLU A 269 4.45 6.66 -27.09
C GLU A 269 4.08 8.15 -27.12
N GLN A 270 2.78 8.48 -27.17
CA GLN A 270 2.31 9.86 -27.18
C GLN A 270 2.60 10.56 -25.85
N ILE A 271 2.40 9.87 -24.72
CA ILE A 271 2.73 10.40 -23.38
C ILE A 271 4.23 10.69 -23.31
N ARG A 272 5.07 9.78 -23.79
CA ARG A 272 6.53 9.95 -23.79
C ARG A 272 6.99 11.11 -24.66
N ALA A 273 6.44 11.24 -25.87
CA ALA A 273 6.74 12.36 -26.76
C ALA A 273 6.33 13.70 -26.14
N ALA A 274 5.14 13.77 -25.53
CA ALA A 274 4.65 14.95 -24.83
C ALA A 274 5.55 15.32 -23.64
N LEU A 275 5.98 14.32 -22.84
CA LEU A 275 6.92 14.54 -21.74
C LEU A 275 8.27 15.07 -22.24
N GLY A 276 8.82 14.51 -23.33
CA GLY A 276 10.07 14.97 -23.94
C GLY A 276 10.05 16.43 -24.42
N ALA A 277 8.86 16.96 -24.73
CA ALA A 277 8.68 18.36 -25.09
C ALA A 277 8.71 19.32 -23.89
N LEU A 278 8.57 18.82 -22.65
CA LEU A 278 8.52 19.66 -21.45
C LEU A 278 9.90 19.95 -20.88
N ASP A 279 10.21 21.23 -20.67
CA ASP A 279 11.50 21.65 -20.08
C ASP A 279 11.73 21.09 -18.67
N VAL A 280 10.67 20.96 -17.87
CA VAL A 280 10.74 20.38 -16.51
C VAL A 280 11.21 18.93 -16.56
N TYR A 281 10.70 18.17 -17.53
CA TYR A 281 11.10 16.79 -17.74
C TYR A 281 12.54 16.70 -18.25
N ARG A 282 12.93 17.50 -19.26
CA ARG A 282 14.32 17.53 -19.76
C ARG A 282 15.34 17.83 -18.67
N ARG A 283 15.08 18.85 -17.82
CA ARG A 283 15.92 19.17 -16.66
C ARG A 283 15.98 18.03 -15.64
N TRP A 284 14.91 17.25 -15.50
CA TRP A 284 14.92 16.07 -14.66
C TRP A 284 15.75 14.94 -15.28
N GLN A 285 15.70 14.73 -16.59
CA GLN A 285 16.53 13.74 -17.30
C GLN A 285 18.02 14.07 -17.14
N GLU A 286 18.40 15.34 -17.32
CA GLU A 286 19.79 15.81 -17.14
C GLU A 286 20.29 15.54 -15.72
N ARG A 287 19.50 15.87 -14.70
CA ARG A 287 19.85 15.63 -13.29
C ARG A 287 20.04 14.15 -12.95
N ASN A 288 19.36 13.26 -13.67
CA ASN A 288 19.40 11.82 -13.40
C ASN A 288 20.23 11.03 -14.41
N ALA A 289 20.93 11.71 -15.34
CA ALA A 289 21.62 11.11 -16.48
C ALA A 289 22.56 9.96 -16.08
N ASP A 290 23.36 10.15 -15.03
CA ASP A 290 24.32 9.13 -14.57
C ASP A 290 23.64 7.85 -14.08
N ILE A 291 22.52 7.99 -13.36
CA ILE A 291 21.74 6.86 -12.83
C ILE A 291 21.08 6.10 -13.99
N ILE A 292 20.55 6.83 -14.95
CA ILE A 292 19.91 6.29 -16.16
C ILE A 292 20.94 5.52 -16.98
N ASN A 293 22.07 6.16 -17.29
CA ASN A 293 23.15 5.57 -18.08
C ASN A 293 23.71 4.31 -17.42
N LYS A 294 23.85 4.29 -16.09
CA LYS A 294 24.29 3.10 -15.34
C LYS A 294 23.29 1.94 -15.42
N LYS A 295 21.98 2.21 -15.41
CA LYS A 295 20.94 1.18 -15.58
C LYS A 295 20.95 0.58 -17.00
N ILE A 296 21.14 1.42 -18.02
CA ILE A 296 21.27 1.00 -19.42
C ILE A 296 22.50 0.10 -19.60
N GLY A 297 23.65 0.51 -19.06
CA GLY A 297 24.91 -0.23 -19.19
C GLY A 297 24.93 -1.60 -18.50
N ALA A 298 24.03 -1.85 -17.54
CA ALA A 298 23.94 -3.12 -16.81
C ALA A 298 23.07 -4.18 -17.50
N GLY A 299 22.65 -3.97 -18.76
CA GLY A 299 21.77 -4.89 -19.49
C GLY A 299 20.30 -4.86 -19.04
N GLY A 300 19.94 -3.90 -18.18
CA GLY A 300 18.55 -3.61 -17.86
C GLY A 300 17.90 -2.78 -18.97
N SER A 301 16.62 -3.05 -19.28
CA SER A 301 15.80 -2.06 -19.98
C SER A 301 15.74 -0.83 -19.08
N ALA A 302 16.28 0.30 -19.53
CA ALA A 302 15.85 1.56 -18.97
C ALA A 302 14.39 1.74 -19.39
N GLU A 303 13.48 1.30 -18.54
CA GLU A 303 12.07 1.67 -18.59
C GLU A 303 11.91 3.15 -18.19
N LEU A 304 12.67 4.00 -18.90
CA LEU A 304 12.38 5.23 -19.62
C LEU A 304 13.74 5.92 -19.85
N MET A 305 13.94 6.52 -21.04
CA MET A 305 14.88 7.62 -21.39
C MET A 305 15.80 7.39 -22.60
N ARG A 306 15.20 7.12 -23.76
CA ARG A 306 15.13 8.12 -24.85
C ARG A 306 13.70 8.24 -25.32
#